data_AF-A0A9D7KBZ0-F1
#
_entry.id   AF-A0A9D7KBZ0-F1
#
_cell.length_a   1.000
_cell.length_b   1.000
_cell.length_c   1.000
_cell.angle_alpha   90.00
_cell.angle_beta   90.00
_cell.angle_gamma   90.00
#
_symmetry.space_group_name_H-M   'P 1'
#
loop_
_entity.id
_entity.type
_entity.pdbx_description
1 polymer ?
#
loop_
_entity_poly.entity_id
_entity_poly.type
_entity_poly.pdbx_seq_one_letter_code
_entity_poly.pdbx_strand_id
1 'polypeptide(L)'
;MKTPFLILLVLIRIHLLFSQPCSQPNLTLQSQADLQAFVSNSGGCTEITGDLFITGNIQNVNGLEVIEKIYGNLTISNTSLLENIGGLAGLNEVGGYIRIQHNVNLKSLNGLDNLRKVKGDFFYISNNQHFKNLGPLSKLDSINGIFQIYNLDSLETLQGLENVKFIGGDFSVFKNKMLKSLSGLSELHIIAQTMRIYENPELISVYDLPESLQIGNQLVIYDNPKLNICNAPAICRLIQTKPDNCFVNNNADGCNNTNQISQKCISNTNEFGQGILSVFPNPAGDYVWIEGLTKEIKIEIFNVSGIPVSTIYSEGIVNIFDLPQGTYIIRIKNEFFRIVKG
;
A
#
# COMPACT_ATOMS: atom_id res chain seq x y z
N MET A 1 24.94 -55.30 -68.62
CA MET A 1 23.56 -55.15 -68.13
C MET A 1 23.63 -54.69 -66.68
N LYS A 2 23.21 -53.46 -66.38
CA LYS A 2 23.25 -52.85 -65.04
C LYS A 2 21.86 -52.97 -64.42
N THR A 3 21.75 -53.56 -63.24
CA THR A 3 20.53 -53.68 -62.42
C THR A 3 20.29 -52.36 -61.67
N PRO A 4 19.06 -51.81 -61.62
CA PRO A 4 18.83 -50.53 -60.96
C PRO A 4 18.63 -50.70 -59.45
N PHE A 5 19.18 -49.78 -58.69
CA PHE A 5 19.06 -49.66 -57.23
C PHE A 5 17.78 -48.88 -56.90
N LEU A 6 16.84 -49.48 -56.17
CA LEU A 6 15.59 -48.85 -55.75
C LEU A 6 15.87 -48.04 -54.47
N ILE A 7 15.94 -46.71 -54.59
CA ILE A 7 16.10 -45.80 -53.45
C ILE A 7 14.73 -45.56 -52.81
N LEU A 8 14.53 -46.11 -51.61
CA LEU A 8 13.36 -45.85 -50.78
C LEU A 8 13.51 -44.47 -50.10
N LEU A 9 12.82 -43.47 -50.63
CA LEU A 9 12.73 -42.12 -50.05
C LEU A 9 11.84 -42.14 -48.81
N VAL A 10 12.46 -42.15 -47.63
CA VAL A 10 11.77 -41.89 -46.35
C VAL A 10 11.46 -40.40 -46.28
N LEU A 11 10.20 -40.03 -46.48
CA LEU A 11 9.70 -38.67 -46.25
C LEU A 11 9.68 -38.40 -44.75
N ILE A 12 10.76 -37.85 -44.21
CA ILE A 12 10.78 -37.25 -42.87
C ILE A 12 9.84 -36.04 -42.93
N ARG A 13 8.69 -36.13 -42.25
CA ARG A 13 7.84 -34.96 -41.99
C ARG A 13 8.63 -34.01 -41.09
N ILE A 14 9.29 -33.04 -41.68
CA ILE A 14 9.76 -31.87 -40.96
C ILE A 14 8.50 -31.08 -40.59
N HIS A 15 8.03 -31.25 -39.36
CA HIS A 15 7.09 -30.30 -38.78
C HIS A 15 7.84 -28.98 -38.64
N LEU A 16 7.61 -28.07 -39.59
CA LEU A 16 7.91 -26.67 -39.41
C LEU A 16 7.15 -26.22 -38.15
N LEU A 17 7.86 -26.12 -37.03
CA LEU A 17 7.40 -25.43 -35.83
C LEU A 17 7.35 -23.94 -36.20
N PHE A 18 6.30 -23.53 -36.91
CA PHE A 18 5.95 -22.13 -36.95
C PHE A 18 5.67 -21.73 -35.50
N SER A 19 6.45 -20.79 -34.94
CA SER A 19 6.06 -20.16 -33.69
C SER A 19 4.69 -19.56 -33.95
N GLN A 20 3.64 -20.16 -33.39
CA GLN A 20 2.34 -19.51 -33.44
C GLN A 20 2.53 -18.13 -32.79
N PRO A 21 2.08 -17.05 -33.43
CA PRO A 21 2.10 -15.76 -32.77
C PRO A 21 1.39 -15.90 -31.41
N CYS A 22 1.92 -15.20 -30.41
CA CYS A 22 1.48 -15.14 -29.00
C CYS A 22 0.03 -14.69 -28.77
N SER A 23 -0.86 -14.84 -29.74
CA SER A 23 -2.26 -14.49 -29.64
C SER A 23 -3.04 -15.60 -28.94
N GLN A 24 -2.69 -15.87 -27.69
CA GLN A 24 -3.58 -16.58 -26.78
C GLN A 24 -4.64 -15.57 -26.33
N PRO A 25 -5.93 -15.77 -26.64
CA PRO A 25 -6.99 -14.88 -26.20
C PRO A 25 -7.14 -15.02 -24.69
N ASN A 26 -8.07 -15.85 -24.23
CA ASN A 26 -8.27 -16.10 -22.81
C ASN A 26 -7.59 -17.40 -22.41
N LEU A 27 -6.77 -17.35 -21.36
CA LEU A 27 -6.15 -18.51 -20.73
C LEU A 27 -6.88 -18.80 -19.41
N THR A 28 -7.46 -19.99 -19.28
CA THR A 28 -8.06 -20.45 -18.02
C THR A 28 -7.29 -21.65 -17.51
N LEU A 29 -6.74 -21.53 -16.31
CA LEU A 29 -6.02 -22.57 -15.60
C LEU A 29 -6.86 -23.01 -14.39
N GLN A 30 -7.53 -24.16 -14.49
CA GLN A 30 -8.33 -24.75 -13.40
C GLN A 30 -7.61 -25.91 -12.70
N SER A 31 -6.54 -26.43 -13.32
CA SER A 31 -5.80 -27.61 -12.91
C SER A 31 -4.34 -27.56 -13.41
N GLN A 32 -3.49 -28.44 -12.87
CA GLN A 32 -2.12 -28.59 -13.41
C GLN A 32 -2.11 -29.13 -14.84
N ALA A 33 -3.15 -29.86 -15.28
CA ALA A 33 -3.25 -30.33 -16.66
C ALA A 33 -3.43 -29.17 -17.64
N ASP A 34 -4.23 -28.15 -17.28
CA ASP A 34 -4.40 -26.93 -18.09
C ASP A 34 -3.08 -26.18 -18.22
N LEU A 35 -2.34 -26.04 -17.10
CA LEU A 35 -1.03 -25.40 -17.09
C LEU A 35 -0.02 -26.16 -17.96
N GLN A 36 0.05 -27.48 -17.84
CA GLN A 36 0.95 -28.30 -18.64
C GLN A 36 0.62 -28.23 -20.14
N ALA A 37 -0.68 -28.22 -20.48
CA ALA A 37 -1.15 -28.05 -21.85
C ALA A 37 -0.76 -26.68 -22.40
N PHE A 38 -0.87 -25.62 -21.59
CA PHE A 38 -0.40 -24.29 -21.98
C PHE A 38 1.12 -24.27 -22.19
N VAL A 39 1.91 -24.70 -21.19
CA VAL A 39 3.38 -24.64 -21.23
C VAL A 39 3.96 -25.46 -22.39
N SER A 40 3.34 -26.60 -22.73
CA SER A 40 3.77 -27.43 -23.86
C SER A 40 3.51 -26.78 -25.22
N ASN A 41 2.53 -25.88 -25.31
CA ASN A 41 2.08 -25.27 -26.56
C ASN A 41 2.44 -23.77 -26.67
N SER A 42 2.86 -23.11 -25.58
CA SER A 42 3.07 -21.67 -25.54
C SER A 42 4.32 -21.21 -26.29
N GLY A 43 5.27 -22.09 -26.57
CA GLY A 43 6.40 -21.80 -27.46
C GLY A 43 7.31 -20.65 -27.01
N GLY A 44 7.37 -20.35 -25.71
CA GLY A 44 8.12 -19.21 -25.17
C GLY A 44 7.36 -17.89 -25.18
N CYS A 45 6.03 -17.94 -25.21
CA CYS A 45 5.20 -16.75 -25.25
C CYS A 45 5.36 -15.86 -24.02
N THR A 46 5.49 -14.56 -24.23
CA THR A 46 5.64 -13.56 -23.17
C THR A 46 4.40 -12.69 -22.94
N GLU A 47 3.36 -12.83 -23.75
CA GLU A 47 2.15 -12.00 -23.68
C GLU A 47 0.86 -12.83 -23.73
N ILE A 48 -0.16 -12.44 -22.97
CA ILE A 48 -1.53 -12.96 -23.08
C ILE A 48 -2.40 -11.86 -23.66
N THR A 49 -3.01 -12.08 -24.84
CA THR A 49 -3.77 -11.03 -25.56
C THR A 49 -5.17 -10.79 -24.99
N GLY A 50 -5.75 -11.76 -24.29
CA GLY A 50 -6.98 -11.59 -23.52
C GLY A 50 -6.74 -11.77 -22.02
N ASP A 51 -7.66 -12.47 -21.37
CA ASP A 51 -7.71 -12.61 -19.92
C ASP A 51 -6.93 -13.85 -19.41
N LEU A 52 -6.33 -13.75 -18.23
CA LEU A 52 -5.79 -14.89 -17.48
C LEU A 52 -6.67 -15.16 -16.25
N PHE A 53 -7.27 -16.35 -16.22
CA PHE A 53 -8.03 -16.88 -15.10
C PHE A 53 -7.28 -18.04 -14.45
N ILE A 54 -6.85 -17.88 -13.19
CA ILE A 54 -6.25 -18.93 -12.37
C ILE A 54 -7.27 -19.27 -11.28
N THR A 55 -7.81 -20.49 -11.33
CA THR A 55 -8.90 -20.93 -10.44
C THR A 55 -8.83 -22.44 -10.17
N GLY A 56 -9.79 -22.98 -9.42
CA GLY A 56 -9.94 -24.42 -9.22
C GLY A 56 -8.82 -25.08 -8.42
N ASN A 57 -8.52 -26.33 -8.77
CA ASN A 57 -7.60 -27.21 -8.05
C ASN A 57 -6.17 -27.14 -8.64
N ILE A 58 -5.70 -25.93 -8.94
CA ILE A 58 -4.34 -25.66 -9.38
C ILE A 58 -3.39 -25.59 -8.18
N GLN A 59 -2.19 -26.18 -8.30
CA GLN A 59 -1.23 -26.31 -7.18
C GLN A 59 -0.09 -25.29 -7.26
N ASN A 60 0.31 -24.91 -8.48
CA ASN A 60 1.30 -23.88 -8.75
C ASN A 60 1.06 -23.32 -10.14
N VAL A 61 1.74 -22.21 -10.46
CA VAL A 61 1.71 -21.57 -11.77
C VAL A 61 3.09 -21.59 -12.43
N ASN A 62 3.92 -22.57 -12.08
CA ASN A 62 5.29 -22.68 -12.60
C ASN A 62 5.25 -22.94 -14.11
N GLY A 63 6.09 -22.24 -14.85
CA GLY A 63 6.07 -22.19 -16.32
C GLY A 63 5.41 -20.93 -16.89
N LEU A 64 4.86 -20.05 -16.06
CA LEU A 64 4.37 -18.73 -16.48
C LEU A 64 5.43 -17.62 -16.35
N GLU A 65 6.67 -17.93 -15.96
CA GLU A 65 7.68 -16.92 -15.56
C GLU A 65 8.07 -16.01 -16.72
N VAL A 66 7.86 -16.48 -17.96
CA VAL A 66 8.12 -15.74 -19.19
C VAL A 66 7.01 -14.73 -19.52
N ILE A 67 5.84 -14.81 -18.87
CA ILE A 67 4.72 -13.91 -19.15
C ILE A 67 5.00 -12.54 -18.54
N GLU A 68 5.25 -11.57 -19.41
CA GLU A 68 5.56 -10.19 -19.07
C GLU A 68 4.32 -9.28 -19.08
N LYS A 69 3.30 -9.64 -19.87
CA LYS A 69 2.14 -8.78 -20.08
C LYS A 69 0.84 -9.56 -20.28
N ILE A 70 -0.24 -9.06 -19.67
CA ILE A 70 -1.60 -9.48 -19.92
C ILE A 70 -2.36 -8.27 -20.46
N TYR A 71 -2.90 -8.32 -21.68
CA TYR A 71 -3.67 -7.22 -22.26
C TYR A 71 -5.07 -7.12 -21.66
N GLY A 72 -5.68 -8.26 -21.34
CA GLY A 72 -6.95 -8.32 -20.62
C GLY A 72 -6.76 -8.30 -19.11
N ASN A 73 -7.60 -9.07 -18.42
CA ASN A 73 -7.73 -9.10 -16.97
C ASN A 73 -6.89 -10.23 -16.36
N LEU A 74 -6.40 -10.02 -15.14
CA LEU A 74 -5.83 -11.08 -14.30
C LEU A 74 -6.80 -11.41 -13.16
N THR A 75 -7.30 -12.64 -13.13
CA THR A 75 -8.11 -13.16 -12.02
C THR A 75 -7.44 -14.37 -11.39
N ILE A 76 -7.09 -14.29 -10.11
CA ILE A 76 -6.62 -15.40 -9.29
C ILE A 76 -7.64 -15.61 -8.19
N SER A 77 -8.49 -16.63 -8.34
CA SER A 77 -9.58 -16.81 -7.39
C SER A 77 -10.02 -18.24 -7.15
N ASN A 78 -10.45 -18.52 -5.93
CA ASN A 78 -10.93 -19.84 -5.50
C ASN A 78 -9.89 -20.95 -5.75
N THR A 79 -8.62 -20.66 -5.45
CA THR A 79 -7.51 -21.63 -5.56
C THR A 79 -7.16 -22.19 -4.19
N SER A 80 -7.82 -23.29 -3.79
CA SER A 80 -7.65 -23.86 -2.46
C SER A 80 -6.31 -24.58 -2.28
N LEU A 81 -5.62 -24.96 -3.35
CA LEU A 81 -4.33 -25.68 -3.30
C LEU A 81 -3.12 -24.81 -3.67
N LEU A 82 -3.35 -23.59 -4.15
CA LEU A 82 -2.28 -22.71 -4.64
C LEU A 82 -1.63 -21.98 -3.46
N GLU A 83 -0.35 -22.27 -3.19
CA GLU A 83 0.37 -21.65 -2.08
C GLU A 83 1.16 -20.39 -2.45
N ASN A 84 1.55 -20.26 -3.73
CA ASN A 84 2.35 -19.17 -4.24
C ASN A 84 2.03 -18.89 -5.71
N ILE A 85 2.32 -17.67 -6.15
CA ILE A 85 2.16 -17.22 -7.54
C ILE A 85 3.52 -16.85 -8.15
N GLY A 86 4.61 -17.48 -7.68
CA GLY A 86 5.97 -17.15 -8.11
C GLY A 86 6.21 -17.33 -9.60
N GLY A 87 5.43 -18.22 -10.24
CA GLY A 87 5.41 -18.35 -11.69
C GLY A 87 4.98 -17.08 -12.43
N LEU A 88 4.41 -16.06 -11.79
CA LEU A 88 4.09 -14.77 -12.42
C LEU A 88 5.23 -13.75 -12.37
N ALA A 89 6.43 -14.12 -11.88
CA ALA A 89 7.52 -13.18 -11.61
C ALA A 89 7.96 -12.30 -12.80
N GLY A 90 7.67 -12.69 -14.05
CA GLY A 90 7.91 -11.87 -15.24
C GLY A 90 6.90 -10.72 -15.44
N LEU A 91 5.72 -10.78 -14.80
CA LEU A 91 4.59 -9.92 -15.12
C LEU A 91 4.84 -8.46 -14.73
N ASN A 92 4.87 -7.59 -15.73
CA ASN A 92 5.13 -6.16 -15.60
C ASN A 92 3.87 -5.30 -15.71
N GLU A 93 2.89 -5.74 -16.52
CA GLU A 93 1.71 -4.94 -16.86
C GLU A 93 0.45 -5.81 -17.01
N VAL A 94 -0.66 -5.33 -16.43
CA VAL A 94 -2.01 -5.82 -16.73
C VAL A 94 -2.83 -4.68 -17.35
N GLY A 95 -3.31 -4.90 -18.58
CA GLY A 95 -4.08 -3.94 -19.36
C GLY A 95 -5.50 -3.76 -18.86
N GLY A 96 -6.10 -4.81 -18.31
CA GLY A 96 -7.40 -4.82 -17.66
C GLY A 96 -7.32 -4.70 -16.14
N TYR A 97 -8.30 -5.28 -15.45
CA TYR A 97 -8.37 -5.29 -14.00
C TYR A 97 -7.51 -6.42 -13.39
N ILE A 98 -7.21 -6.30 -12.09
CA ILE A 98 -6.67 -7.40 -11.29
C ILE A 98 -7.65 -7.77 -10.18
N ARG A 99 -7.90 -9.08 -10.01
CA ARG A 99 -8.68 -9.64 -8.91
C ARG A 99 -7.95 -10.81 -8.27
N ILE A 100 -7.59 -10.69 -7.01
CA ILE A 100 -6.94 -11.75 -6.22
C ILE A 100 -7.81 -12.03 -4.99
N GLN A 101 -8.62 -13.08 -5.04
CA GLN A 101 -9.58 -13.34 -3.97
C GLN A 101 -9.87 -14.79 -3.63
N HIS A 102 -10.22 -15.06 -2.37
CA HIS A 102 -10.62 -16.40 -1.91
C HIS A 102 -9.56 -17.48 -2.18
N ASN A 103 -8.28 -17.16 -1.99
CA ASN A 103 -7.18 -18.11 -2.11
C ASN A 103 -6.65 -18.43 -0.71
N VAL A 104 -7.34 -19.36 -0.03
CA VAL A 104 -7.16 -19.63 1.40
C VAL A 104 -5.74 -20.05 1.79
N ASN A 105 -5.01 -20.71 0.88
CA ASN A 105 -3.64 -21.18 1.13
C ASN A 105 -2.56 -20.29 0.48
N LEU A 106 -2.93 -19.24 -0.26
CA LEU A 106 -1.96 -18.35 -0.91
C LEU A 106 -1.23 -17.52 0.15
N LYS A 107 0.08 -17.71 0.28
CA LYS A 107 0.88 -17.17 1.38
C LYS A 107 1.31 -15.73 1.19
N SER A 108 1.53 -15.32 -0.06
CA SER A 108 1.92 -13.95 -0.41
C SER A 108 1.64 -13.65 -1.87
N LEU A 109 1.93 -12.42 -2.27
CA LEU A 109 1.91 -11.95 -3.66
C LEU A 109 3.26 -12.12 -4.37
N ASN A 110 4.19 -12.91 -3.82
CA ASN A 110 5.51 -13.14 -4.44
C ASN A 110 5.28 -13.74 -5.84
N GLY A 111 5.81 -13.08 -6.86
CA GLY A 111 5.42 -13.25 -8.25
C GLY A 111 4.88 -11.96 -8.88
N LEU A 112 4.47 -10.96 -8.09
CA LEU A 112 4.06 -9.64 -8.61
C LEU A 112 5.14 -8.56 -8.42
N ASP A 113 6.36 -8.95 -8.05
CA ASP A 113 7.51 -8.08 -7.71
C ASP A 113 7.94 -7.13 -8.85
N ASN A 114 7.50 -7.41 -10.07
CA ASN A 114 7.76 -6.63 -11.27
C ASN A 114 6.55 -5.84 -11.79
N LEU A 115 5.37 -6.02 -11.20
CA LEU A 115 4.15 -5.35 -11.63
C LEU A 115 4.27 -3.84 -11.41
N ARG A 116 4.14 -3.06 -12.48
CA ARG A 116 4.26 -1.59 -12.43
C ARG A 116 2.95 -0.86 -12.57
N LYS A 117 2.02 -1.40 -13.36
CA LYS A 117 0.78 -0.71 -13.75
C LYS A 117 -0.41 -1.65 -13.85
N VAL A 118 -1.55 -1.18 -13.34
CA VAL A 118 -2.88 -1.76 -13.56
C VAL A 118 -3.72 -0.73 -14.30
N LYS A 119 -4.05 -1.02 -15.57
CA LYS A 119 -4.67 -0.04 -16.46
C LYS A 119 -6.20 -0.06 -16.46
N GLY A 120 -6.82 -1.15 -16.03
CA GLY A 120 -8.28 -1.31 -16.02
C GLY A 120 -9.00 -0.66 -14.84
N ASP A 121 -10.30 -0.94 -14.77
CA ASP A 121 -11.24 -0.24 -13.89
C ASP A 121 -11.11 -0.59 -12.41
N PHE A 122 -10.42 -1.68 -12.05
CA PHE A 122 -10.19 -2.01 -10.65
C PHE A 122 -8.97 -2.91 -10.36
N PHE A 123 -8.50 -2.86 -9.12
CA PHE A 123 -7.59 -3.81 -8.51
C PHE A 123 -8.18 -4.22 -7.15
N TYR A 124 -8.59 -5.49 -7.00
CA TYR A 124 -9.12 -6.03 -5.74
C TYR A 124 -8.21 -7.11 -5.16
N ILE A 125 -7.88 -6.97 -3.88
CA ILE A 125 -7.19 -7.99 -3.07
C ILE A 125 -8.08 -8.29 -1.87
N SER A 126 -8.66 -9.49 -1.81
CA SER A 126 -9.58 -9.81 -0.73
C SER A 126 -9.69 -11.25 -0.31
N ASN A 127 -10.07 -11.50 0.94
CA ASN A 127 -10.32 -12.87 1.44
C ASN A 127 -9.12 -13.82 1.21
N ASN A 128 -7.90 -13.33 1.47
CA ASN A 128 -6.67 -14.13 1.50
C ASN A 128 -6.06 -14.02 2.91
N GLN A 129 -6.08 -15.10 3.67
CA GLN A 129 -5.90 -15.04 5.13
C GLN A 129 -4.44 -14.87 5.57
N HIS A 130 -3.47 -15.15 4.70
CA HIS A 130 -2.05 -15.22 5.07
C HIS A 130 -1.22 -13.98 4.71
N PHE A 131 -1.79 -13.00 4.01
CA PHE A 131 -1.05 -11.82 3.57
C PHE A 131 -0.75 -10.92 4.77
N LYS A 132 0.53 -10.87 5.19
CA LYS A 132 0.99 -9.99 6.28
C LYS A 132 1.30 -8.57 5.83
N ASN A 133 1.78 -8.43 4.59
CA ASN A 133 2.07 -7.18 3.91
C ASN A 133 1.88 -7.36 2.40
N LEU A 134 2.06 -6.29 1.64
CA LEU A 134 1.93 -6.24 0.19
C LEU A 134 3.29 -6.02 -0.49
N GLY A 135 4.41 -6.34 0.17
CA GLY A 135 5.78 -6.06 -0.28
C GLY A 135 6.08 -6.36 -1.77
N PRO A 136 5.58 -7.48 -2.33
CA PRO A 136 5.72 -7.77 -3.76
C PRO A 136 5.09 -6.73 -4.71
N LEU A 137 4.26 -5.81 -4.22
CA LEU A 137 3.71 -4.71 -5.03
C LEU A 137 4.60 -3.47 -5.03
N SER A 138 5.80 -3.53 -4.44
CA SER A 138 6.68 -2.36 -4.24
C SER A 138 7.05 -1.60 -5.51
N LYS A 139 6.90 -2.16 -6.72
CA LYS A 139 7.14 -1.44 -7.99
C LYS A 139 5.89 -0.85 -8.64
N LEU A 140 4.71 -1.08 -8.06
CA LEU A 140 3.45 -0.57 -8.56
C LEU A 140 3.40 0.96 -8.39
N ASP A 141 3.25 1.66 -9.50
CA ASP A 141 3.28 3.14 -9.57
C ASP A 141 1.86 3.72 -9.61
N SER A 142 0.97 3.10 -10.38
CA SER A 142 -0.37 3.62 -10.57
C SER A 142 -1.43 2.55 -10.77
N ILE A 143 -2.63 2.90 -10.31
CA ILE A 143 -3.86 2.13 -10.48
C ILE A 143 -4.88 3.07 -11.11
N ASN A 144 -5.26 2.82 -12.37
CA ASN A 144 -6.16 3.72 -13.08
C ASN A 144 -7.60 3.71 -12.54
N GLY A 145 -8.00 2.60 -11.92
CA GLY A 145 -9.35 2.36 -11.46
C GLY A 145 -9.51 2.36 -9.93
N ILE A 146 -10.53 1.65 -9.46
CA ILE A 146 -10.85 1.45 -8.05
C ILE A 146 -9.82 0.50 -7.42
N PHE A 147 -9.28 0.85 -6.25
CA PHE A 147 -8.40 -0.03 -5.48
C PHE A 147 -9.06 -0.43 -4.15
N GLN A 148 -9.25 -1.74 -3.94
CA GLN A 148 -9.83 -2.26 -2.71
C GLN A 148 -8.97 -3.35 -2.06
N ILE A 149 -8.77 -3.20 -0.75
CA ILE A 149 -8.02 -4.12 0.11
C ILE A 149 -8.91 -4.48 1.29
N TYR A 150 -9.41 -5.72 1.35
CA TYR A 150 -10.36 -6.09 2.39
C TYR A 150 -10.38 -7.56 2.78
N ASN A 151 -10.82 -7.87 4.01
CA ASN A 151 -10.83 -9.24 4.55
C ASN A 151 -9.45 -9.94 4.42
N LEU A 152 -8.35 -9.21 4.69
CA LEU A 152 -7.01 -9.77 4.80
C LEU A 152 -6.63 -9.86 6.28
N ASP A 153 -7.07 -10.93 6.95
CA ASP A 153 -7.04 -11.04 8.41
C ASP A 153 -5.64 -10.92 9.03
N SER A 154 -4.58 -11.29 8.31
CA SER A 154 -3.19 -11.17 8.79
C SER A 154 -2.49 -9.88 8.39
N LEU A 155 -3.12 -9.00 7.60
CA LEU A 155 -2.48 -7.80 7.06
C LEU A 155 -2.27 -6.79 8.18
N GLU A 156 -1.03 -6.44 8.48
CA GLU A 156 -0.70 -5.52 9.58
C GLU A 156 -0.48 -4.07 9.11
N THR A 157 0.03 -3.90 7.89
CA THR A 157 0.32 -2.60 7.26
C THR A 157 0.10 -2.69 5.75
N LEU A 158 0.19 -1.54 5.07
CA LEU A 158 0.15 -1.44 3.61
C LEU A 158 1.54 -1.40 2.97
N GLN A 159 2.59 -1.83 3.69
CA GLN A 159 3.95 -1.90 3.17
C GLN A 159 3.98 -2.73 1.88
N GLY A 160 4.74 -2.24 0.91
CA GLY A 160 4.71 -2.68 -0.49
C GLY A 160 3.92 -1.76 -1.42
N LEU A 161 3.21 -0.74 -0.92
CA LEU A 161 2.53 0.26 -1.75
C LEU A 161 3.30 1.58 -1.86
N GLU A 162 4.57 1.62 -1.43
CA GLU A 162 5.33 2.86 -1.23
C GLU A 162 5.50 3.68 -2.51
N ASN A 163 5.41 3.04 -3.68
CA ASN A 163 5.55 3.70 -4.97
C ASN A 163 4.23 4.07 -5.63
N VAL A 164 3.08 3.74 -5.04
CA VAL A 164 1.76 4.04 -5.63
C VAL A 164 1.48 5.53 -5.47
N LYS A 165 1.47 6.26 -6.59
CA LYS A 165 1.27 7.73 -6.64
C LYS A 165 -0.14 8.16 -6.97
N PHE A 166 -0.86 7.33 -7.73
CA PHE A 166 -2.15 7.67 -8.30
C PHE A 166 -3.13 6.51 -8.25
N ILE A 167 -4.33 6.79 -7.74
CA ILE A 167 -5.51 5.93 -7.81
C ILE A 167 -6.61 6.71 -8.54
N GLY A 168 -6.99 6.26 -9.73
CA GLY A 168 -7.96 6.98 -10.58
C GLY A 168 -9.43 6.73 -10.23
N GLY A 169 -9.71 5.77 -9.36
CA GLY A 169 -11.03 5.52 -8.80
C GLY A 169 -11.11 5.76 -7.29
N ASP A 170 -11.98 5.00 -6.64
CA ASP A 170 -12.06 4.97 -5.18
C ASP A 170 -10.91 4.15 -4.59
N PHE A 171 -10.39 4.58 -3.44
CA PHE A 171 -9.49 3.78 -2.62
C PHE A 171 -10.23 3.32 -1.37
N SER A 172 -10.33 2.02 -1.14
CA SER A 172 -11.05 1.46 0.02
C SER A 172 -10.23 0.41 0.77
N VAL A 173 -10.07 0.60 2.08
CA VAL A 173 -9.40 -0.34 2.98
C VAL A 173 -10.35 -0.69 4.12
N PHE A 174 -10.81 -1.93 4.17
CA PHE A 174 -11.83 -2.31 5.14
C PHE A 174 -11.81 -3.76 5.59
N LYS A 175 -12.34 -4.04 6.78
CA LYS A 175 -12.41 -5.42 7.32
C LYS A 175 -11.05 -6.13 7.36
N ASN A 176 -9.95 -5.40 7.56
CA ASN A 176 -8.64 -6.02 7.75
C ASN A 176 -8.36 -6.11 9.25
N LYS A 177 -8.57 -7.31 9.81
CA LYS A 177 -8.62 -7.54 11.26
C LYS A 177 -7.36 -7.10 12.01
N MET A 178 -6.18 -7.26 11.42
CA MET A 178 -4.90 -6.94 12.07
C MET A 178 -4.25 -5.64 11.59
N LEU A 179 -4.91 -4.88 10.70
CA LEU A 179 -4.32 -3.67 10.11
C LEU A 179 -4.19 -2.58 11.18
N LYS A 180 -2.95 -2.16 11.48
CA LYS A 180 -2.63 -1.19 12.54
C LYS A 180 -2.41 0.23 12.02
N SER A 181 -1.91 0.36 10.80
CA SER A 181 -1.61 1.65 10.17
C SER A 181 -1.75 1.56 8.66
N LEU A 182 -1.72 2.73 8.00
CA LEU A 182 -1.68 2.84 6.54
C LEU A 182 -0.24 3.02 6.01
N SER A 183 0.76 2.71 6.84
CA SER A 183 2.17 2.79 6.45
C SER A 183 2.39 2.01 5.15
N GLY A 184 3.04 2.65 4.18
CA GLY A 184 3.14 2.17 2.80
C GLY A 184 2.47 3.10 1.78
N LEU A 185 1.71 4.12 2.19
CA LEU A 185 1.09 5.10 1.28
C LEU A 185 1.84 6.44 1.16
N SER A 186 3.13 6.48 1.50
CA SER A 186 3.90 7.73 1.64
C SER A 186 4.02 8.56 0.36
N GLU A 187 3.96 7.93 -0.82
CA GLU A 187 4.03 8.63 -2.12
C GLU A 187 2.66 8.82 -2.79
N LEU A 188 1.56 8.46 -2.12
CA LEU A 188 0.23 8.56 -2.70
C LEU A 188 -0.20 10.03 -2.81
N HIS A 189 -0.18 10.58 -4.02
CA HIS A 189 -0.51 11.98 -4.25
C HIS A 189 -1.98 12.23 -4.57
N ILE A 190 -2.64 11.30 -5.26
CA ILE A 190 -3.99 11.52 -5.78
C ILE A 190 -4.84 10.25 -5.62
N ILE A 191 -6.00 10.43 -4.99
CA ILE A 191 -7.17 9.56 -5.13
C ILE A 191 -8.22 10.39 -5.86
N ALA A 192 -8.50 10.04 -7.12
CA ALA A 192 -9.35 10.86 -7.97
C ALA A 192 -10.80 10.93 -7.49
N GLN A 193 -11.27 9.90 -6.77
CA GLN A 193 -12.63 9.81 -6.26
C GLN A 193 -12.66 9.78 -4.73
N THR A 194 -13.21 8.72 -4.13
CA THR A 194 -13.47 8.62 -2.69
C THR A 194 -12.40 7.81 -1.97
N MET A 195 -11.96 8.29 -0.81
CA MET A 195 -11.17 7.48 0.13
C MET A 195 -12.08 6.91 1.21
N ARG A 196 -12.10 5.58 1.38
CA ARG A 196 -12.90 4.88 2.40
C ARG A 196 -12.02 4.02 3.31
N ILE A 197 -12.11 4.22 4.61
CA ILE A 197 -11.40 3.42 5.61
C ILE A 197 -12.39 2.99 6.68
N TYR A 198 -12.74 1.72 6.73
CA TYR A 198 -13.78 1.29 7.66
C TYR A 198 -13.67 -0.13 8.16
N GLU A 199 -14.25 -0.43 9.32
CA GLU A 199 -14.25 -1.77 9.90
C GLU A 199 -12.84 -2.39 10.04
N ASN A 200 -11.80 -1.58 10.32
CA ASN A 200 -10.46 -2.08 10.64
C ASN A 200 -10.24 -1.98 12.16
N PRO A 201 -10.54 -3.03 12.94
CA PRO A 201 -10.64 -2.94 14.40
C PRO A 201 -9.32 -2.63 15.11
N GLU A 202 -8.18 -2.96 14.48
CA GLU A 202 -6.84 -2.72 15.02
C GLU A 202 -6.19 -1.44 14.50
N LEU A 203 -6.85 -0.68 13.62
CA LEU A 203 -6.27 0.51 13.00
C LEU A 203 -6.14 1.62 14.05
N ILE A 204 -4.91 2.05 14.32
CA ILE A 204 -4.58 3.06 15.34
C ILE A 204 -4.37 4.43 14.69
N SER A 205 -3.77 4.46 13.50
CA SER A 205 -3.32 5.69 12.86
C SER A 205 -3.58 5.72 11.37
N VAL A 206 -3.98 6.89 10.88
CA VAL A 206 -3.96 7.26 9.44
C VAL A 206 -2.97 8.40 9.18
N TYR A 207 -2.08 8.70 10.13
CA TYR A 207 -1.11 9.80 10.03
C TYR A 207 -0.05 9.57 8.94
N ASP A 208 0.14 8.32 8.49
CA ASP A 208 1.03 7.97 7.37
C ASP A 208 0.59 8.57 6.02
N LEU A 209 -0.62 9.12 5.92
CA LEU A 209 -1.10 9.75 4.69
C LEU A 209 -0.29 11.02 4.39
N PRO A 210 0.26 11.15 3.19
CA PRO A 210 1.15 12.25 2.88
C PRO A 210 0.39 13.58 2.80
N GLU A 211 1.05 14.66 3.23
CA GLU A 211 0.48 16.01 3.19
C GLU A 211 0.00 16.44 1.80
N SER A 212 0.70 15.98 0.76
CA SER A 212 0.35 16.28 -0.62
C SER A 212 -0.96 15.63 -1.10
N LEU A 213 -1.44 14.57 -0.44
CA LEU A 213 -2.57 13.75 -0.89
C LEU A 213 -3.83 14.57 -1.18
N GLN A 214 -4.29 14.49 -2.42
CA GLN A 214 -5.55 15.07 -2.88
C GLN A 214 -6.62 13.98 -3.00
N ILE A 215 -7.78 14.23 -2.42
CA ILE A 215 -8.98 13.38 -2.53
C ILE A 215 -10.00 14.16 -3.35
N GLY A 216 -10.39 13.62 -4.51
CA GLY A 216 -11.22 14.35 -5.47
C GLY A 216 -12.67 14.51 -5.02
N ASN A 217 -13.24 13.48 -4.38
CA ASN A 217 -14.64 13.49 -3.95
C ASN A 217 -14.80 13.52 -2.42
N GLN A 218 -14.94 12.36 -1.78
CA GLN A 218 -15.28 12.25 -0.36
C GLN A 218 -14.17 11.56 0.45
N LEU A 219 -14.08 11.91 1.73
CA LEU A 219 -13.36 11.15 2.74
C LEU A 219 -14.39 10.48 3.65
N VAL A 220 -14.30 9.16 3.79
CA VAL A 220 -15.23 8.35 4.59
C VAL A 220 -14.41 7.49 5.55
N ILE A 221 -14.52 7.73 6.85
CA ILE A 221 -13.80 6.96 7.89
C ILE A 221 -14.77 6.54 9.00
N TYR A 222 -15.05 5.25 9.12
CA TYR A 222 -15.99 4.79 10.15
C TYR A 222 -15.74 3.38 10.68
N ASP A 223 -16.25 3.09 11.88
CA ASP A 223 -16.13 1.78 12.52
C ASP A 223 -14.68 1.29 12.65
N ASN A 224 -13.73 2.20 12.96
CA ASN A 224 -12.35 1.86 13.32
C ASN A 224 -12.13 2.14 14.82
N PRO A 225 -12.55 1.24 15.73
CA PRO A 225 -12.65 1.50 17.17
C PRO A 225 -11.33 1.87 17.88
N LYS A 226 -10.16 1.56 17.31
CA LYS A 226 -8.84 1.92 17.85
C LYS A 226 -8.21 3.16 17.21
N LEU A 227 -8.84 3.75 16.19
CA LEU A 227 -8.27 4.86 15.44
C LEU A 227 -8.29 6.14 16.27
N ASN A 228 -7.16 6.50 16.87
CA ASN A 228 -7.01 7.67 17.71
C ASN A 228 -5.96 8.68 17.18
N ILE A 229 -5.27 8.39 16.07
CA ILE A 229 -4.41 9.33 15.36
C ILE A 229 -4.97 9.54 13.94
N CYS A 230 -5.67 10.65 13.73
CA CYS A 230 -6.49 10.92 12.54
C CYS A 230 -6.28 12.30 11.91
N ASN A 231 -5.38 13.08 12.48
CA ASN A 231 -5.03 14.46 12.13
C ASN A 231 -3.92 14.51 11.06
N ALA A 232 -3.91 13.57 10.11
CA ALA A 232 -2.98 13.63 8.98
C ALA A 232 -3.17 14.98 8.24
N PRO A 233 -2.09 15.66 7.81
CA PRO A 233 -2.20 16.99 7.22
C PRO A 233 -3.19 17.08 6.04
N ALA A 234 -3.23 16.06 5.18
CA ALA A 234 -4.19 15.98 4.08
C ALA A 234 -5.65 15.89 4.56
N ILE A 235 -5.92 15.14 5.63
CA ILE A 235 -7.26 15.06 6.25
C ILE A 235 -7.64 16.40 6.87
N CYS A 236 -6.73 17.02 7.63
CA CYS A 236 -6.95 18.34 8.23
C CYS A 236 -7.28 19.40 7.18
N ARG A 237 -6.52 19.44 6.09
CA ARG A 237 -6.78 20.33 4.95
C ARG A 237 -8.15 20.07 4.34
N LEU A 238 -8.53 18.82 4.14
CA LEU A 238 -9.81 18.47 3.52
C LEU A 238 -10.99 18.88 4.41
N ILE A 239 -10.93 18.61 5.71
CA ILE A 239 -11.98 19.00 6.65
C ILE A 239 -12.14 20.53 6.70
N GLN A 240 -11.04 21.29 6.62
CA GLN A 240 -11.09 22.77 6.63
C GLN A 240 -11.62 23.36 5.31
N THR A 241 -11.27 22.76 4.17
CA THR A 241 -11.59 23.33 2.84
C THR A 241 -12.86 22.77 2.22
N LYS A 242 -13.26 21.54 2.59
CA LYS A 242 -14.44 20.82 2.06
C LYS A 242 -15.10 19.97 3.17
N PRO A 243 -15.61 20.57 4.26
CA PRO A 243 -16.20 19.83 5.38
C PRO A 243 -17.38 18.94 4.97
N ASP A 244 -18.20 19.36 4.00
CA ASP A 244 -19.36 18.58 3.50
C ASP A 244 -18.97 17.28 2.79
N ASN A 245 -17.69 17.13 2.42
CA ASN A 245 -17.16 15.94 1.78
C ASN A 245 -16.55 14.95 2.79
N CYS A 246 -16.59 15.25 4.10
CA CYS A 246 -15.96 14.46 5.14
C CYS A 246 -17.01 13.77 6.02
N PHE A 247 -17.04 12.44 5.97
CA PHE A 247 -17.95 11.59 6.73
C PHE A 247 -17.15 10.74 7.72
N VAL A 248 -17.21 11.08 9.01
CA VAL A 248 -16.45 10.42 10.06
C VAL A 248 -17.37 10.07 11.23
N ASN A 249 -17.45 8.79 11.60
CA ASN A 249 -18.29 8.30 12.70
C ASN A 249 -17.74 7.00 13.29
N ASN A 250 -18.09 6.67 14.54
CA ASN A 250 -17.78 5.39 15.19
C ASN A 250 -16.29 5.00 15.19
N ASN A 251 -15.40 5.95 15.44
CA ASN A 251 -13.97 5.68 15.66
C ASN A 251 -13.60 5.97 17.13
N ALA A 252 -12.34 5.77 17.51
CA ALA A 252 -11.91 6.04 18.88
C ALA A 252 -12.06 7.52 19.29
N ASP A 253 -12.07 7.77 20.60
CA ASP A 253 -12.18 9.12 21.16
C ASP A 253 -11.12 10.07 20.60
N GLY A 254 -11.57 11.26 20.22
CA GLY A 254 -10.76 12.26 19.55
C GLY A 254 -10.66 12.07 18.03
N CYS A 255 -11.18 10.99 17.46
CA CYS A 255 -11.30 10.75 16.01
C CYS A 255 -12.71 10.31 15.61
N ASN A 256 -13.67 10.35 16.53
CA ASN A 256 -15.00 9.78 16.35
C ASN A 256 -15.88 10.59 15.38
N ASN A 257 -15.57 11.87 15.16
CA ASN A 257 -16.29 12.71 14.19
C ASN A 257 -15.40 13.86 13.70
N THR A 258 -15.85 14.53 12.63
CA THR A 258 -15.10 15.62 11.99
C THR A 258 -14.79 16.78 12.94
N ASN A 259 -15.65 17.10 13.90
CA ASN A 259 -15.37 18.16 14.89
C ASN A 259 -14.20 17.79 15.81
N GLN A 260 -14.13 16.56 16.28
CA GLN A 260 -12.99 16.08 17.09
C GLN A 260 -11.69 16.07 16.28
N ILE A 261 -11.74 15.66 15.01
CA ILE A 261 -10.57 15.75 14.11
C ILE A 261 -10.17 17.21 13.90
N SER A 262 -11.10 18.10 13.61
CA SER A 262 -10.83 19.55 13.49
C SER A 262 -10.17 20.10 14.75
N GLN A 263 -10.64 19.71 15.93
CA GLN A 263 -9.98 20.07 17.19
C GLN A 263 -8.56 19.54 17.25
N LYS A 264 -8.30 18.29 16.85
CA LYS A 264 -6.92 17.75 16.73
C LYS A 264 -6.08 18.49 15.71
N CYS A 265 -6.65 18.93 14.60
CA CYS A 265 -5.96 19.71 13.57
C CYS A 265 -5.61 21.14 14.03
N ILE A 266 -6.37 21.71 14.96
CA ILE A 266 -6.12 23.03 15.57
C ILE A 266 -5.22 22.88 16.81
N SER A 267 -5.43 21.82 17.59
CA SER A 267 -4.61 21.44 18.72
C SER A 267 -3.33 20.73 18.30
N ASN A 268 -3.10 20.57 17.00
CA ASN A 268 -1.77 20.45 16.44
C ASN A 268 -1.03 21.71 16.86
N THR A 269 -0.43 21.59 18.04
CA THR A 269 0.98 21.85 18.20
C THR A 269 1.66 21.45 16.91
N ASN A 270 1.84 22.38 15.98
CA ASN A 270 2.77 22.16 14.92
C ASN A 270 4.09 21.86 15.63
N GLU A 271 4.49 20.59 15.65
CA GLU A 271 5.88 20.22 15.50
C GLU A 271 6.26 20.83 14.15
N PHE A 272 6.63 22.10 14.17
CA PHE A 272 7.35 22.73 13.06
C PHE A 272 8.75 22.13 13.11
N GLY A 273 8.85 20.83 12.90
CA GLY A 273 10.08 20.15 12.59
C GLY A 273 9.96 19.62 11.18
N GLN A 274 10.77 20.14 10.26
CA GLN A 274 10.87 19.59 8.91
C GLN A 274 11.61 18.24 9.01
N GLY A 275 10.90 17.19 9.41
CA GLY A 275 11.20 15.79 9.11
C GLY A 275 12.50 15.17 9.63
N ILE A 276 13.25 15.79 10.55
CA ILE A 276 14.50 15.18 11.08
C ILE A 276 14.52 15.08 12.60
N LEU A 277 13.79 15.96 13.32
CA LEU A 277 13.83 16.04 14.76
C LEU A 277 12.48 15.65 15.40
N SER A 278 12.52 14.92 16.51
CA SER A 278 11.34 14.55 17.30
C SER A 278 11.57 14.89 18.77
N VAL A 279 10.54 15.39 19.45
CA VAL A 279 10.65 15.89 20.83
C VAL A 279 9.66 15.15 21.75
N PHE A 280 10.17 14.31 22.65
CA PHE A 280 9.36 13.41 23.48
C PHE A 280 9.93 13.26 24.89
N PRO A 281 9.16 12.77 25.88
CA PRO A 281 7.71 12.61 25.84
C PRO A 281 7.02 13.98 25.92
N ASN A 282 5.80 14.03 25.38
CA ASN A 282 4.90 15.18 25.52
C ASN A 282 3.49 14.65 25.83
N PRO A 283 2.95 14.84 27.05
CA PRO A 283 3.51 15.64 28.16
C PRO A 283 4.83 15.13 28.74
N ALA A 284 5.67 16.05 29.19
CA ALA A 284 7.01 15.84 29.72
C ALA A 284 7.03 15.88 31.25
N GLY A 285 7.82 14.98 31.85
CA GLY A 285 8.23 15.06 33.26
C GLY A 285 9.33 16.09 33.43
N ASP A 286 10.46 15.74 34.04
CA ASP A 286 11.54 16.69 34.31
C ASP A 286 12.51 16.85 33.13
N TYR A 287 12.36 16.01 32.12
CA TYR A 287 13.22 15.97 30.95
C TYR A 287 12.41 15.85 29.65
N VAL A 288 13.01 16.38 28.60
CA VAL A 288 12.57 16.23 27.21
C VAL A 288 13.75 15.73 26.39
N TRP A 289 13.51 14.68 25.61
CA TRP A 289 14.44 14.10 24.66
C TRP A 289 14.18 14.65 23.26
N ILE A 290 15.26 14.91 22.53
CA ILE A 290 15.25 15.38 21.16
C ILE A 290 16.00 14.34 20.34
N GLU A 291 15.26 13.54 19.59
CA GLU A 291 15.82 12.59 18.63
C GLU A 291 16.16 13.29 17.31
N GLY A 292 17.21 12.82 16.64
CA GLY A 292 17.69 13.38 15.37
C GLY A 292 18.79 14.45 15.49
N LEU A 293 19.22 14.79 16.70
CA LEU A 293 20.44 15.60 16.91
C LEU A 293 21.69 14.74 16.73
N THR A 294 22.68 15.28 16.01
CA THR A 294 23.98 14.62 15.75
C THR A 294 25.15 15.29 16.45
N LYS A 295 24.89 16.40 17.15
CA LYS A 295 25.86 17.19 17.94
C LYS A 295 25.12 18.11 18.90
N GLU A 296 25.84 18.63 19.86
CA GLU A 296 25.35 19.67 20.77
C GLU A 296 24.90 20.92 19.98
N ILE A 297 23.71 21.42 20.32
CA ILE A 297 23.14 22.62 19.72
C ILE A 297 22.42 23.49 20.74
N LYS A 298 22.30 24.78 20.43
CA LYS A 298 21.49 25.73 21.18
C LYS A 298 20.00 25.39 21.03
N ILE A 299 19.33 25.29 22.17
CA ILE A 299 17.90 25.02 22.34
C ILE A 299 17.33 26.15 23.19
N GLU A 300 16.28 26.81 22.71
CA GLU A 300 15.67 27.95 23.40
C GLU A 300 14.26 27.60 23.81
N ILE A 301 13.91 27.82 25.08
CA ILE A 301 12.59 27.55 25.62
C ILE A 301 11.87 28.87 25.85
N PHE A 302 10.64 28.97 25.38
CA PHE A 302 9.76 30.12 25.53
C PHE A 302 8.48 29.70 26.24
N ASN A 303 7.84 30.61 26.96
CA ASN A 303 6.46 30.42 27.39
C ASN A 303 5.49 30.63 26.20
N VAL A 304 4.20 30.36 26.40
CA VAL A 304 3.17 30.54 25.36
C VAL A 304 2.98 31.99 24.88
N SER A 305 3.45 32.98 25.65
CA SER A 305 3.45 34.39 25.24
C SER A 305 4.70 34.77 24.42
N GLY A 306 5.57 33.82 24.10
CA GLY A 306 6.79 34.04 23.33
C GLY A 306 7.95 34.64 24.12
N ILE A 307 7.86 34.71 25.45
CA ILE A 307 8.93 35.21 26.30
C ILE A 307 9.94 34.07 26.55
N PRO A 308 11.25 34.26 26.30
CA PRO A 308 12.25 33.25 26.57
C PRO A 308 12.34 32.98 28.07
N VAL A 309 12.26 31.71 28.46
CA VAL A 309 12.35 31.24 29.85
C VAL A 309 13.64 30.48 30.13
N SER A 310 14.25 29.86 29.11
CA SER A 310 15.53 29.14 29.26
C SER A 310 16.27 29.03 27.94
N THR A 311 17.58 28.82 28.00
CA THR A 311 18.44 28.51 26.84
C THR A 311 19.47 27.48 27.26
N ILE A 312 19.50 26.35 26.56
CA ILE A 312 20.24 25.16 26.92
C ILE A 312 21.07 24.72 25.70
N TYR A 313 22.28 24.22 25.94
CA TYR A 313 23.07 23.52 24.93
C TYR A 313 22.97 22.03 25.24
N SER A 314 22.54 21.23 24.27
CA SER A 314 22.39 19.79 24.44
C SER A 314 22.51 19.04 23.12
N GLU A 315 22.94 17.79 23.21
CA GLU A 315 22.97 16.82 22.11
C GLU A 315 21.73 15.93 22.03
N GLY A 316 20.71 16.15 22.87
CA GLY A 316 19.48 15.36 22.82
C GLY A 316 18.65 15.30 24.09
N ILE A 317 19.13 15.80 25.23
CA ILE A 317 18.40 15.76 26.51
C ILE A 317 18.31 17.16 27.11
N VAL A 318 17.10 17.62 27.38
CA VAL A 318 16.81 18.96 27.92
C VAL A 318 16.20 18.80 29.30
N ASN A 319 16.87 19.34 30.32
CA ASN A 319 16.32 19.42 31.67
C ASN A 319 15.33 20.60 31.76
N ILE A 320 14.10 20.30 32.15
CA ILE A 320 13.02 21.26 32.36
C ILE A 320 12.42 21.17 33.78
N PHE A 321 13.16 20.59 34.72
CA PHE A 321 12.75 20.43 36.12
C PHE A 321 12.32 21.76 36.77
N ASP A 322 13.07 22.84 36.51
CA ASP A 322 12.81 24.16 37.10
C ASP A 322 11.64 24.90 36.43
N LEU A 323 11.07 24.36 35.35
CA LEU A 323 9.93 24.97 34.68
C LEU A 323 8.63 24.61 35.43
N PRO A 324 7.79 25.61 35.79
CA PRO A 324 6.46 25.35 36.30
C PRO A 324 5.63 24.46 35.37
N GLN A 325 4.66 23.73 35.91
CA GLN A 325 3.66 23.03 35.10
C GLN A 325 3.00 23.99 34.11
N GLY A 326 2.91 23.59 32.85
CA GLY A 326 2.43 24.48 31.81
C GLY A 326 2.89 24.11 30.41
N THR A 327 2.55 24.97 29.46
CA THR A 327 2.93 24.80 28.05
C THR A 327 4.14 25.68 27.73
N TYR A 328 5.11 25.10 27.01
CA TYR A 328 6.29 25.80 26.52
C TYR A 328 6.51 25.54 25.03
N ILE A 329 7.27 26.41 24.39
CA ILE A 329 7.75 26.27 23.02
C ILE A 329 9.26 26.10 23.08
N ILE A 330 9.78 25.03 22.52
CA ILE A 330 11.21 24.78 22.30
C ILE A 330 11.54 25.17 20.86
N ARG A 331 12.55 26.02 20.66
CA ARG A 331 13.15 26.31 19.37
C ARG A 331 14.48 25.59 19.24
N ILE A 332 14.65 24.85 18.14
CA ILE A 332 15.88 24.15 17.77
C ILE A 332 16.20 24.55 16.33
N LYS A 333 17.29 25.29 16.09
CA LYS A 333 17.56 25.91 14.77
C LYS A 333 16.35 26.74 14.31
N ASN A 334 15.73 26.33 13.19
CA ASN A 334 14.57 26.96 12.57
C ASN A 334 13.27 26.20 12.87
N GLU A 335 13.34 25.18 13.73
CA GLU A 335 12.25 24.30 14.09
C GLU A 335 11.69 24.64 15.47
N PHE A 336 10.37 24.52 15.64
CA PHE A 336 9.65 24.84 16.87
C PHE A 336 8.80 23.66 17.31
N PHE A 337 8.90 23.31 18.59
CA PHE A 337 8.20 22.19 19.21
C PHE A 337 7.45 22.70 20.43
N ARG A 338 6.16 22.37 20.56
CA ARG A 338 5.42 22.67 21.80
C ARG A 338 5.53 21.48 22.75
N ILE A 339 5.92 21.72 23.99
CA ILE A 339 5.93 20.72 25.07
C ILE A 339 4.95 21.11 26.17
N VAL A 340 4.39 20.12 26.86
CA VAL A 340 3.56 20.30 28.06
C VAL A 340 4.32 19.73 29.25
N LYS A 341 4.74 20.56 30.20
CA LYS A 341 5.34 20.12 31.47
C LYS A 341 4.22 19.68 32.42
N GLY A 342 4.20 18.38 32.71
CA GLY A 342 3.29 17.73 33.67
C GLY A 342 3.77 17.81 35.11
#